data_AF-A0A7C6GH20-F1
#
_entry.id   AF-A0A7C6GH20-F1
#
_cell.length_a   1.000
_cell.length_b   1.000
_cell.length_c   1.000
_cell.angle_alpha   90.00
_cell.angle_beta   90.00
_cell.angle_gamma   90.00
#
_symmetry.space_group_name_H-M   'P 1'
#
loop_
_entity.id
_entity.type
_entity.pdbx_description
1 polymer ?
#
loop_
_entity_poly.entity_id
_entity_poly.type
_entity_poly.pdbx_seq_one_letter_code
_entity_poly.pdbx_strand_id
1 'polypeptide(L)'
;NYLYLRDFFESKHPRVVVSKMEATYLAWIDLSYLNKSCEEIYQGLQDYGVLISPGKKYGRDCEGFIRFNFACDRKMLKKGLKRISKYLMKIERTK
;
A
#
# COMPACT_ATOMS: atom_id res chain seq x y z
N ASN A 1 12.42 3.90 8.59
CA ASN A 1 11.53 3.84 7.40
C ASN A 1 10.06 3.83 7.74
N TYR A 2 9.62 2.95 8.65
CA TYR A 2 8.24 2.80 9.09
C TYR A 2 7.50 4.11 9.42
N LEU A 3 8.03 4.95 10.30
CA LEU A 3 7.37 6.21 10.69
C LEU A 3 7.00 7.07 9.45
N TYR A 4 7.95 7.29 8.56
CA TYR A 4 7.70 8.01 7.31
C TYR A 4 6.67 7.34 6.39
N LEU A 5 6.61 5.99 6.36
CA LEU A 5 5.59 5.27 5.58
C LEU A 5 4.20 5.61 6.11
N ARG A 6 4.04 5.51 7.44
CA ARG A 6 2.82 5.86 8.15
C ARG A 6 2.46 7.33 7.95
N ASP A 7 3.37 8.24 8.27
CA ASP A 7 3.15 9.69 8.17
C ASP A 7 2.84 10.13 6.73
N PHE A 8 3.41 9.45 5.72
CA PHE A 8 3.10 9.72 4.31
C PHE A 8 1.65 9.41 3.95
N PHE A 9 1.11 8.28 4.42
CA PHE A 9 -0.28 7.91 4.17
C PHE A 9 -1.23 8.72 5.03
N GLU A 10 -0.95 8.92 6.32
CA GLU A 10 -1.79 9.75 7.21
C GLU A 10 -1.95 11.18 6.67
N SER A 11 -0.89 11.78 6.11
CA SER A 11 -0.94 13.15 5.59
C SER A 11 -1.56 13.29 4.20
N LYS A 12 -1.45 12.28 3.32
CA LYS A 12 -1.84 12.40 1.91
C LYS A 12 -3.03 11.55 1.50
N HIS A 13 -3.24 10.45 2.20
CA HIS A 13 -4.24 9.42 1.90
C HIS A 13 -4.82 8.88 3.21
N PRO A 14 -5.55 9.70 4.00
CA PRO A 14 -5.98 9.34 5.35
C PRO A 14 -6.92 8.12 5.41
N ARG A 15 -7.49 7.70 4.27
CA ARG A 15 -8.28 6.47 4.14
C ARG A 15 -7.42 5.20 4.04
N VAL A 16 -6.12 5.34 3.78
CA VAL A 16 -5.15 4.24 3.77
C VAL A 16 -4.69 3.99 5.19
N VAL A 17 -4.98 2.81 5.73
CA VAL A 17 -4.57 2.47 7.11
C VAL A 17 -3.31 1.60 7.05
N VAL A 18 -2.26 2.05 7.72
CA VAL A 18 -1.04 1.25 7.90
C VAL A 18 -1.10 0.57 9.26
N SER A 19 -0.97 -0.75 9.29
CA SER A 19 -0.99 -1.51 10.55
C SER A 19 0.08 -1.00 11.52
N LYS A 20 -0.26 -0.94 12.82
CA LYS A 20 0.75 -0.75 13.86
C LYS A 20 1.72 -1.93 13.82
N MET A 21 3.02 -1.64 13.74
CA MET A 21 4.04 -2.68 13.72
C MET A 21 4.80 -2.71 15.04
N GLU A 22 4.92 -3.91 15.60
CA GLU A 22 5.68 -4.17 16.82
C GLU A 22 7.01 -4.87 16.53
N ALA A 23 7.16 -5.49 15.34
CA ALA A 23 8.41 -6.05 14.83
C ALA A 23 8.39 -6.20 13.29
N THR A 24 9.55 -6.49 12.70
CA THR A 24 9.81 -6.76 11.26
C THR A 24 9.80 -5.54 10.31
N TYR A 25 10.06 -5.80 9.03
CA TYR A 25 10.12 -4.81 7.93
C TYR A 25 8.97 -4.93 6.92
N LEU A 26 7.90 -5.64 7.30
CA LEU A 26 6.74 -5.93 6.45
C LEU A 26 5.48 -5.33 7.06
N ALA A 27 4.99 -4.24 6.48
CA ALA A 27 3.77 -3.58 6.93
C ALA A 27 2.55 -4.15 6.21
N TRP A 28 1.44 -4.26 6.93
CA TRP A 28 0.13 -4.41 6.31
C TRP A 28 -0.45 -3.04 6.02
N ILE A 29 -1.02 -2.88 4.82
CA ILE A 29 -1.68 -1.66 4.38
C ILE A 29 -3.10 -2.04 3.95
N ASP A 30 -4.08 -1.46 4.60
CA ASP A 30 -5.50 -1.60 4.30
C ASP A 30 -5.88 -0.63 3.16
N LEU A 31 -6.36 -1.20 2.07
CA LEU A 31 -6.91 -0.49 0.91
C LEU A 31 -8.34 -0.95 0.61
N SER A 32 -9.02 -1.58 1.57
CA SER A 32 -10.39 -2.09 1.44
C SER A 32 -11.40 -1.01 1.03
N TYR A 33 -11.18 0.25 1.42
CA TYR A 33 -11.99 1.41 1.01
C TYR A 33 -12.04 1.62 -0.52
N LEU A 34 -11.09 1.05 -1.27
CA LEU A 34 -11.11 1.08 -2.73
C LEU A 34 -12.25 0.21 -3.31
N ASN A 35 -12.83 -0.72 -2.54
CA ASN A 35 -13.80 -1.71 -2.99
C ASN A 35 -13.27 -2.50 -4.21
N LYS A 36 -12.00 -2.89 -4.14
CA LYS A 36 -11.30 -3.65 -5.18
C LYS A 36 -10.71 -4.91 -4.59
N SER A 37 -10.61 -5.94 -5.41
CA SER A 37 -9.93 -7.17 -5.02
C SER A 37 -8.42 -6.95 -4.87
N CYS A 38 -7.77 -7.82 -4.09
CA CYS A 38 -6.31 -7.80 -3.92
C CYS A 38 -5.58 -7.91 -5.26
N GLU A 39 -6.11 -8.68 -6.21
CA GLU A 39 -5.52 -8.87 -7.53
C GLU A 39 -5.65 -7.61 -8.38
N GLU A 40 -6.80 -6.93 -8.36
CA GLU A 40 -6.95 -5.63 -9.04
C GLU A 40 -6.01 -4.57 -8.46
N ILE A 41 -5.84 -4.56 -7.14
CA ILE A 41 -4.91 -3.65 -6.47
C ILE A 41 -3.46 -3.97 -6.85
N TYR A 42 -3.10 -5.26 -6.84
CA TYR A 42 -1.77 -5.73 -7.21
C TYR A 42 -1.44 -5.39 -8.67
N GLN A 43 -2.30 -5.75 -9.62
CA GLN A 43 -2.12 -5.44 -11.04
C GLN A 43 -2.04 -3.93 -11.27
N GLY A 44 -2.94 -3.17 -10.65
CA GLY A 44 -2.95 -1.72 -10.75
C GLY A 44 -1.67 -1.08 -10.20
N LEU A 45 -1.09 -1.59 -9.12
CA LEU A 45 0.20 -1.11 -8.60
C LEU A 45 1.38 -1.55 -9.47
N GLN A 46 1.31 -2.75 -10.05
CA GLN A 46 2.31 -3.27 -10.98
C GLN A 46 2.43 -2.38 -12.23
N ASP A 47 1.31 -1.88 -12.77
CA ASP A 47 1.29 -0.92 -13.89
C ASP A 47 2.00 0.41 -13.57
N TYR A 48 2.07 0.77 -12.28
CA TYR A 48 2.80 1.94 -11.79
C TYR A 48 4.26 1.62 -11.43
N GLY A 49 4.71 0.39 -11.70
CA GLY A 49 6.05 -0.10 -11.40
C GLY A 49 6.27 -0.31 -9.90
N VAL A 50 5.24 -0.75 -9.17
CA VAL A 50 5.32 -1.09 -7.75
C VAL A 50 4.88 -2.54 -7.57
N LEU A 51 5.82 -3.40 -7.18
CA LEU A 51 5.56 -4.80 -6.86
C LEU A 51 5.33 -4.94 -5.35
N ILE A 52 4.18 -5.49 -4.96
CA ILE A 52 3.80 -5.77 -3.56
C ILE A 52 3.33 -7.20 -3.41
N SER A 53 3.15 -7.66 -2.17
CA SER A 53 2.52 -8.96 -1.90
C SER A 53 1.02 -8.77 -1.67
N PRO A 54 0.12 -9.34 -2.49
CA PRO A 54 -1.31 -9.24 -2.26
C PRO A 54 -1.70 -9.98 -0.97
N GLY A 55 -2.61 -9.38 -0.19
CA GLY A 55 -3.04 -9.91 1.11
C GLY A 55 -3.77 -11.24 1.02
N LYS A 56 -4.49 -11.49 -0.08
CA LYS A 56 -5.20 -12.75 -0.37
C LYS A 56 -4.36 -14.03 -0.18
N LYS A 57 -3.03 -13.95 -0.33
CA LYS A 57 -2.11 -15.08 -0.06
C LYS A 57 -2.10 -15.55 1.40
N TYR A 58 -2.64 -14.76 2.32
CA TYR A 58 -2.60 -15.01 3.77
C TYR A 58 -3.98 -15.33 4.38
N GLY A 59 -5.05 -15.32 3.58
CA GLY A 59 -6.41 -15.64 4.03
C GLY A 59 -7.48 -14.83 3.30
N ARG A 60 -8.74 -15.27 3.40
CA ARG A 60 -9.89 -14.56 2.80
C ARG A 60 -10.17 -13.22 3.49
N ASP A 61 -9.84 -13.11 4.77
CA ASP A 61 -10.04 -11.89 5.56
C ASP A 61 -9.04 -10.77 5.20
N CYS A 62 -8.07 -11.07 4.34
CA CYS A 62 -7.08 -10.10 3.86
C CYS A 62 -7.48 -9.48 2.51
N GLU A 63 -8.74 -9.57 2.10
CA GLU A 63 -9.23 -8.95 0.87
C GLU A 63 -9.13 -7.42 0.96
N GLY A 64 -8.57 -6.77 -0.06
CA GLY A 64 -8.29 -5.34 -0.04
C GLY A 64 -7.03 -4.94 0.73
N PHE A 65 -6.30 -5.89 1.33
CA PHE A 65 -5.03 -5.62 2.00
C PHE A 65 -3.83 -5.90 1.09
N ILE A 66 -2.75 -5.17 1.32
CA ILE A 66 -1.43 -5.46 0.74
C ILE A 66 -0.38 -5.58 1.84
N ARG A 67 0.62 -6.43 1.59
CA ARG A 67 1.81 -6.54 2.42
C ARG A 67 2.98 -5.84 1.72
N PHE A 68 3.53 -4.85 2.40
CA PHE A 68 4.52 -3.91 1.89
C PHE A 68 5.87 -4.06 2.58
N ASN A 69 6.91 -4.35 1.79
CA ASN A 69 8.29 -4.42 2.28
C ASN A 69 8.95 -3.04 2.24
N PHE A 70 9.36 -2.52 3.39
CA PHE A 70 10.07 -1.24 3.51
C PHE A 70 11.53 -1.36 3.97
N ALA A 71 12.10 -2.58 3.92
CA ALA A 71 13.53 -2.82 4.06
C ALA A 71 14.28 -2.42 2.77
N CYS A 72 14.28 -1.13 2.47
CA CYS A 72 15.00 -0.53 1.38
C CYS A 72 15.58 0.82 1.80
N ASP A 73 16.45 1.43 1.00
CA ASP A 73 16.92 2.77 1.31
C ASP A 73 15.77 3.80 1.25
N ARG A 74 15.96 4.94 1.93
CA ARG A 74 14.94 5.99 2.03
C ARG A 74 14.53 6.56 0.66
N LYS A 75 15.45 6.63 -0.32
CA LYS A 75 15.17 7.19 -1.64
C LYS A 75 14.26 6.25 -2.44
N MET A 76 14.52 4.95 -2.39
CA MET A 76 13.69 3.91 -3.00
C MET A 76 12.28 3.90 -2.40
N LEU A 77 12.18 3.95 -1.07
CA LEU A 77 10.88 4.04 -0.38
C LEU A 77 10.09 5.27 -0.83
N LYS A 78 10.71 6.45 -0.88
CA LYS A 78 10.08 7.69 -1.37
C LYS A 78 9.57 7.55 -2.80
N LYS A 79 10.33 6.89 -3.69
CA LYS A 79 9.94 6.66 -5.09
C LYS A 79 8.74 5.72 -5.18
N GLY A 80 8.74 4.63 -4.42
CA GLY A 80 7.61 3.69 -4.35
C GLY A 80 6.34 4.35 -3.84
N LEU A 81 6.42 5.10 -2.74
CA LEU A 81 5.27 5.80 -2.16
C LEU A 81 4.67 6.86 -3.10
N LYS A 82 5.52 7.59 -3.85
CA LYS A 82 5.03 8.51 -4.89
C LYS A 82 4.26 7.78 -5.99
N ARG A 83 4.69 6.58 -6.39
CA ARG A 83 3.98 5.77 -7.41
C ARG A 83 2.63 5.26 -6.87
N ILE A 84 2.60 4.73 -5.65
CA ILE A 84 1.36 4.30 -4.98
C ILE A 84 0.39 5.49 -4.87
N SER A 85 0.87 6.66 -4.44
CA SER A 85 0.04 7.86 -4.34
C SER A 85 -0.60 8.26 -5.68
N LYS A 86 0.12 8.11 -6.80
CA LYS A 86 -0.46 8.41 -8.13
C LYS A 86 -1.56 7.42 -8.50
N TYR A 87 -1.36 6.15 -8.21
CA TYR A 87 -2.36 5.11 -8.41
C TYR A 87 -3.64 5.39 -7.60
N LEU A 88 -3.50 5.69 -6.30
CA LEU A 88 -4.63 6.02 -5.42
C LEU A 88 -5.40 7.25 -5.92
N MET A 89 -4.70 8.34 -6.25
CA MET A 89 -5.33 9.55 -6.80
C MET A 89 -6.09 9.29 -8.12
N LYS A 90 -5.58 8.40 -8.98
CA LYS A 90 -6.28 8.03 -10.22
C LYS A 90 -7.60 7.32 -9.91
N ILE A 91 -7.60 6.36 -9.00
CA ILE A 91 -8.80 5.61 -8.63
C ILE A 91 -9.82 6.51 -7.97
N GLU A 92 -9.39 7.36 -7.04
CA GLU A 92 -10.28 8.26 -6.31
C GLU A 92 -10.95 9.31 -7.21
N ARG A 93 -10.34 9.66 -8.35
CA ARG A 93 -10.93 10.55 -9.36
C ARG A 93 -11.91 9.86 -10.32
N THR A 94 -11.85 8.54 -10.39
CA THR A 94 -12.68 7.73 -11.31
C THR A 94 -13.92 7.16 -10.60
N LYS A 95 -14.04 7.38 -9.28
CA LYS A 95 -15.28 7.20 -8.51
C LYS A 95 -16.05 8.50 -8.50
#